data_AF-A0A438HDX9-F1
#
_entry.id   AF-A0A438HDX9-F1
#
_cell.length_a   1.000
_cell.length_b   1.000
_cell.length_c   1.000
_cell.angle_alpha   90.00
_cell.angle_beta   90.00
_cell.angle_gamma   90.00
#
_symmetry.space_group_name_H-M   'P 1'
#
loop_
_entity.id
_entity.type
_entity.pdbx_description
1 polymer ?
#
loop_
_entity_poly.entity_id
_entity_poly.type
_entity_poly.pdbx_seq_one_letter_code
_entity_poly.pdbx_strand_id
1 'polypeptide(L)'
;MAPHGFYNNPFVLFLCMFCLLTITACADSRWDSMRDKFSQKEPAEWLNHGGDLYNRRYASTETKISPETASKLRLKWEFYAGKDITATPAIFNGTLYFPSWNGYLYAVKASDGSLVWKQNLQKLTGLNATGFVNNVNWTVSRATPTIAGDMLIIGIYGPAVVIAVKQATERLVWSTQLDSNPAGVVTMSETFHMGSFYVGTSSLEEGLSIEQCCIFRGSLSKLDIKTGALLWQTFTLPDNHGERGEYAGARNGNFAGFPGNPPRPAPIGTGIGTWQSGMGRVQAFFKNPNRVRGGVGCS
;
A
#
# COMPACT_ATOMS: atom_id res chain seq x y z
N MET A 1 -50.70 43.29 40.17
CA MET A 1 -49.93 42.13 40.68
C MET A 1 -48.61 42.10 39.93
N ALA A 2 -47.51 42.28 40.65
CA ALA A 2 -46.14 42.16 40.15
C ALA A 2 -45.70 40.65 40.19
N PRO A 3 -44.48 40.25 39.77
CA PRO A 3 -44.27 39.18 38.80
C PRO A 3 -43.62 37.91 39.41
N HIS A 4 -43.62 36.79 38.68
CA HIS A 4 -42.76 35.63 39.01
C HIS A 4 -41.57 35.59 38.05
N GLY A 5 -40.41 35.98 38.59
CA GLY A 5 -39.11 35.88 37.94
C GLY A 5 -38.49 34.49 38.07
N PHE A 6 -37.84 34.05 37.00
CA PHE A 6 -36.92 32.91 37.01
C PHE A 6 -35.64 33.30 37.76
N TYR A 7 -35.30 32.55 38.80
CA TYR A 7 -34.04 32.69 39.53
C TYR A 7 -32.87 32.19 38.69
N ASN A 8 -32.07 33.12 38.15
CA ASN A 8 -30.71 32.86 37.69
C ASN A 8 -29.82 32.66 38.93
N ASN A 9 -29.37 31.44 39.18
CA ASN A 9 -28.45 31.15 40.28
C ASN A 9 -26.98 31.20 39.77
N PRO A 10 -26.20 32.24 40.08
CA PRO A 10 -24.84 32.44 39.56
C PRO A 10 -23.83 31.39 40.07
N PHE A 11 -24.19 30.57 41.06
CA PHE A 11 -23.33 29.50 41.57
C PHE A 11 -23.22 28.29 40.62
N VAL A 12 -24.25 28.01 39.82
CA VAL A 12 -24.25 26.84 38.91
C VAL A 12 -23.33 27.07 37.70
N LEU A 13 -23.25 28.32 37.22
CA LEU A 13 -22.34 28.70 36.13
C LEU A 13 -20.85 28.68 36.55
N PHE A 14 -20.56 28.99 37.82
CA PHE A 14 -19.18 29.01 38.33
C PHE A 14 -18.59 27.60 38.51
N LEU A 15 -19.40 26.60 38.87
CA LEU A 15 -18.93 25.22 39.00
C LEU A 15 -18.57 24.58 37.64
N CYS A 16 -19.30 24.91 36.57
CA CYS A 16 -18.99 24.37 35.24
C CYS A 16 -17.69 24.94 34.65
N MET A 17 -17.34 26.19 34.96
CA MET A 17 -16.11 26.80 34.44
C MET A 17 -14.84 26.25 35.12
N PHE A 18 -14.91 25.89 36.41
CA PHE A 18 -13.78 25.28 37.11
C PHE A 18 -13.50 23.84 36.68
N CYS A 19 -14.53 23.05 36.36
CA CYS A 19 -14.34 21.69 35.82
C CYS A 19 -13.67 21.68 34.44
N LEU A 20 -13.94 22.68 33.59
CA LEU A 20 -13.33 22.81 32.26
C LEU A 20 -11.86 23.24 32.31
N LEU A 21 -11.43 23.99 33.32
CA LEU A 21 -10.04 24.42 33.49
C LEU A 21 -9.13 23.34 34.09
N THR A 22 -9.66 22.40 34.88
CA THR A 22 -8.87 21.30 35.44
C THR A 22 -8.60 20.17 34.43
N ILE A 23 -9.44 20.03 33.39
CA ILE A 23 -9.26 18.99 32.36
C ILE A 23 -8.15 19.37 31.37
N THR A 24 -7.92 20.66 31.12
CA THR A 24 -6.87 21.13 30.21
C THR A 24 -5.46 20.97 30.80
N ALA A 25 -5.29 21.17 32.11
CA ALA A 25 -3.97 21.10 32.74
C ALA A 25 -3.37 19.68 32.85
N CYS A 26 -4.20 18.62 32.84
CA CYS A 26 -3.71 17.23 32.84
C CYS A 26 -3.45 16.67 31.43
N ALA A 27 -3.91 17.34 30.38
CA ALA A 27 -3.68 16.90 29.00
C ALA A 27 -2.25 17.26 28.53
N ASP A 28 -1.71 18.41 28.92
CA ASP A 28 -0.43 18.92 28.40
C ASP A 28 0.78 18.12 28.86
N SER A 29 0.85 17.67 30.12
CA SER A 29 2.03 16.95 30.63
C SER A 29 2.21 15.55 30.00
N ARG A 30 1.15 14.99 29.41
CA ARG A 30 1.18 13.69 28.73
C ARG A 30 1.61 13.80 27.27
N TRP A 31 1.41 14.96 26.64
CA TRP A 31 1.85 15.24 25.27
C TRP A 31 3.35 15.56 25.19
N ASP A 32 3.89 16.31 26.14
CA ASP A 32 5.34 16.60 26.18
C ASP A 32 6.16 15.34 26.53
N SER A 33 5.63 14.46 27.39
CA SER A 33 6.23 13.14 27.66
C SER A 33 6.25 12.21 26.43
N MET A 34 5.36 12.41 25.45
CA MET A 34 5.35 11.64 24.21
C MET A 34 6.31 12.23 23.17
N ARG A 35 6.46 13.56 23.09
CA ARG A 35 7.44 14.23 22.22
C ARG A 35 8.87 13.79 22.49
N ASP A 36 9.27 13.69 23.76
CA ASP A 36 10.65 13.35 24.14
C ASP A 36 11.01 11.87 23.91
N LYS A 37 10.03 10.98 23.63
CA LYS A 37 10.30 9.59 23.23
C LYS A 37 10.47 9.38 21.73
N PHE A 38 10.19 10.39 20.89
CA PHE A 38 10.35 10.33 19.43
C PHE A 38 11.68 10.94 18.93
N SER A 39 12.70 11.03 19.79
CA SER A 39 14.07 11.36 19.39
C SER A 39 14.87 10.13 18.88
N GLN A 40 14.20 9.05 18.50
CA GLN A 40 14.78 8.03 17.63
C GLN A 40 14.40 8.41 16.20
N LYS A 41 15.39 8.58 15.34
CA LYS A 41 15.22 8.91 13.92
C LYS A 41 14.33 7.84 13.28
N GLU A 42 13.04 8.12 13.13
CA GLU A 42 12.07 7.18 12.55
C GLU A 42 12.62 6.64 11.23
N PRO A 43 12.58 5.31 11.01
CA PRO A 43 13.02 4.72 9.76
C PRO A 43 12.29 5.39 8.58
N ALA A 44 12.99 5.62 7.46
CA ALA A 44 12.33 6.16 6.27
C ALA A 44 11.21 5.20 5.83
N GLU A 45 9.97 5.68 5.86
CA GLU A 45 8.78 4.91 5.53
C GLU A 45 8.40 5.06 4.06
N TRP A 46 7.71 4.04 3.53
CA TRP A 46 7.15 4.05 2.18
C TRP A 46 5.80 3.33 2.21
N LEU A 47 4.74 4.06 2.54
CA LEU A 47 3.49 3.46 3.01
C LEU A 47 2.58 2.91 1.89
N ASN A 48 2.83 3.29 0.65
CA ASN A 48 2.01 2.91 -0.50
C ASN A 48 2.84 2.98 -1.81
N HIS A 49 2.19 2.74 -2.95
CA HIS A 49 2.86 2.73 -4.26
C HIS A 49 3.63 4.00 -4.63
N GLY A 50 3.18 5.16 -4.17
CA GLY A 50 3.77 6.47 -4.45
C GLY A 50 4.69 7.00 -3.35
N GLY A 51 4.85 6.26 -2.25
CA GLY A 51 5.52 6.68 -1.02
C GLY A 51 4.65 7.57 -0.14
N ASP A 52 3.88 8.48 -0.74
CA ASP A 52 2.96 9.40 -0.08
C ASP A 52 1.68 9.61 -0.92
N LEU A 53 0.73 10.39 -0.37
CA LEU A 53 -0.53 10.75 -1.03
C LEU A 53 -0.34 11.59 -2.31
N TYR A 54 0.79 12.27 -2.45
CA TYR A 54 1.11 13.09 -3.60
C TYR A 54 1.71 12.26 -4.74
N ASN A 55 1.96 10.96 -4.51
CA ASN A 55 2.56 10.04 -5.47
C ASN A 55 3.87 10.58 -6.07
N ARG A 56 4.67 11.26 -5.23
CA ARG A 56 5.92 11.89 -5.70
C ARG A 56 7.01 10.89 -6.01
N ARG A 57 6.91 9.67 -5.48
CA ARG A 57 7.95 8.64 -5.55
C ARG A 57 9.32 9.18 -5.14
N TYR A 58 9.32 10.03 -4.12
CA TYR A 58 10.49 10.78 -3.68
C TYR A 58 10.75 10.52 -2.20
N ALA A 59 11.91 9.92 -1.91
CA ALA A 59 12.36 9.63 -0.55
C ALA A 59 12.97 10.89 0.09
N SER A 60 12.13 11.80 0.58
CA SER A 60 12.56 13.12 1.08
C SER A 60 13.48 13.08 2.30
N THR A 61 13.48 12.00 3.06
CA THR A 61 14.32 11.84 4.26
C THR A 61 15.67 11.17 3.97
N GLU A 62 15.87 10.66 2.75
CA GLU A 62 17.12 9.99 2.37
C GLU A 62 18.14 10.97 1.81
N THR A 63 19.34 10.97 2.40
CA THR A 63 20.41 11.92 2.04
C THR A 63 21.77 11.25 1.83
N LYS A 64 21.90 9.93 2.01
CA LYS A 64 23.19 9.22 1.94
C LYS A 64 23.58 8.86 0.52
N ILE A 65 22.60 8.69 -0.37
CA ILE A 65 22.78 8.40 -1.80
C ILE A 65 22.62 9.68 -2.61
N SER A 66 23.63 9.97 -3.43
CA SER A 66 23.79 11.17 -4.27
C SER A 66 24.54 10.80 -5.55
N PRO A 67 24.60 11.68 -6.58
CA PRO A 67 25.40 11.43 -7.77
C PRO A 67 26.87 11.07 -7.47
N GLU A 68 27.48 11.68 -6.45
CA GLU A 68 28.88 11.45 -6.06
C GLU A 68 29.08 10.10 -5.36
N THR A 69 28.01 9.52 -4.81
CA THR A 69 28.08 8.30 -3.99
C THR A 69 27.43 7.09 -4.66
N ALA A 70 26.63 7.29 -5.71
CA ALA A 70 25.92 6.24 -6.45
C ALA A 70 26.85 5.15 -6.99
N SER A 71 28.04 5.52 -7.49
CA SER A 71 29.04 4.56 -8.01
C SER A 71 29.59 3.59 -6.94
N LYS A 72 29.42 3.92 -5.66
CA LYS A 72 29.85 3.11 -4.51
C LYS A 72 28.76 2.16 -3.99
N LEU A 73 27.58 2.16 -4.61
CA LEU A 73 26.50 1.25 -4.24
C LEU A 73 26.89 -0.20 -4.47
N ARG A 74 26.58 -1.05 -3.51
CA ARG A 74 26.75 -2.51 -3.59
C ARG A 74 25.49 -3.18 -3.07
N LEU A 75 25.21 -4.38 -3.56
CA LEU A 75 24.13 -5.22 -3.05
C LEU A 75 24.35 -5.47 -1.56
N LYS A 76 23.36 -5.12 -0.73
CA LYS A 76 23.36 -5.32 0.72
C LYS A 76 22.88 -6.71 1.08
N TRP A 77 21.72 -7.05 0.53
CA TRP A 77 21.06 -8.32 0.74
C TRP A 77 20.10 -8.56 -0.43
N GLU A 78 19.77 -9.83 -0.63
CA GLU A 78 18.81 -10.29 -1.62
C GLU A 78 17.85 -11.29 -0.95
N PHE A 79 16.57 -11.20 -1.29
CA PHE A 79 15.54 -12.15 -0.90
C PHE A 79 14.94 -12.80 -2.15
N TYR A 80 14.85 -14.13 -2.16
CA TYR A 80 14.27 -14.89 -3.26
C TYR A 80 12.88 -15.43 -2.89
N ALA A 81 11.84 -14.94 -3.57
CA ALA A 81 10.46 -15.38 -3.33
C ALA A 81 10.05 -16.57 -4.20
N GLY A 82 10.82 -16.96 -5.22
CA GLY A 82 10.50 -18.14 -6.04
C GLY A 82 9.65 -17.88 -7.29
N LYS A 83 8.87 -16.79 -7.33
CA LYS A 83 8.21 -16.29 -8.54
C LYS A 83 8.23 -14.77 -8.58
N ASP A 84 7.87 -14.20 -9.73
CA ASP A 84 7.91 -12.77 -10.00
C ASP A 84 7.31 -11.91 -8.88
N ILE A 85 7.85 -10.71 -8.76
CA ILE A 85 7.39 -9.67 -7.85
C ILE A 85 7.22 -8.45 -8.73
N THR A 86 5.98 -8.05 -8.98
CA THR A 86 5.67 -6.90 -9.84
C THR A 86 5.19 -5.69 -9.06
N ALA A 87 4.97 -5.85 -7.75
CA ALA A 87 4.59 -4.78 -6.86
C ALA A 87 5.82 -3.96 -6.44
N THR A 88 5.66 -2.65 -6.28
CA THR A 88 6.59 -1.86 -5.46
C THR A 88 6.41 -2.29 -3.99
N PRO A 89 7.47 -2.62 -3.23
CA PRO A 89 7.31 -2.95 -1.82
C PRO A 89 6.85 -1.75 -0.98
N ALA A 90 6.11 -2.01 0.09
CA ALA A 90 5.81 -1.01 1.12
C ALA A 90 6.75 -1.19 2.32
N ILE A 91 7.10 -0.10 3.00
CA ILE A 91 8.04 -0.09 4.12
C ILE A 91 7.40 0.63 5.29
N PHE A 92 7.34 -0.04 6.43
CA PHE A 92 6.88 0.54 7.69
C PHE A 92 7.62 -0.09 8.85
N ASN A 93 8.07 0.74 9.80
CA ASN A 93 8.77 0.32 11.00
C ASN A 93 9.88 -0.74 10.74
N GLY A 94 10.72 -0.49 9.73
CA GLY A 94 11.83 -1.36 9.36
C GLY A 94 11.45 -2.71 8.72
N THR A 95 10.18 -2.94 8.41
CA THR A 95 9.69 -4.13 7.72
C THR A 95 9.25 -3.80 6.30
N LEU A 96 9.61 -4.65 5.35
CA LEU A 96 9.33 -4.54 3.93
C LEU A 96 8.25 -5.55 3.55
N TYR A 97 7.16 -5.08 2.94
CA TYR A 97 5.98 -5.87 2.60
C TYR A 97 5.77 -5.92 1.09
N PHE A 98 5.56 -7.11 0.54
CA PHE A 98 5.32 -7.28 -0.90
C PHE A 98 4.63 -8.62 -1.22
N PRO A 99 3.71 -8.67 -2.19
CA PRO A 99 3.21 -9.93 -2.72
C PRO A 99 4.14 -10.49 -3.81
N SER A 100 4.07 -11.80 -4.03
CA SER A 100 4.73 -12.50 -5.12
C SER A 100 3.74 -13.35 -5.90
N TRP A 101 4.08 -13.57 -7.18
CA TRP A 101 3.33 -14.42 -8.10
C TRP A 101 3.28 -15.90 -7.70
N ASN A 102 3.97 -16.30 -6.63
CA ASN A 102 3.87 -17.62 -6.01
C ASN A 102 2.64 -17.76 -5.07
N GLY A 103 1.81 -16.72 -4.94
CA GLY A 103 0.61 -16.72 -4.10
C GLY A 103 0.85 -16.38 -2.63
N TYR A 104 2.01 -15.83 -2.29
CA TYR A 104 2.34 -15.41 -0.93
C TYR A 104 2.49 -13.90 -0.82
N LEU A 105 2.06 -13.38 0.33
CA LEU A 105 2.40 -12.06 0.84
C LEU A 105 3.59 -12.21 1.80
N TYR A 106 4.64 -11.43 1.62
CA TYR A 106 5.86 -11.50 2.40
C TYR A 106 6.03 -10.27 3.28
N ALA A 107 6.59 -10.48 4.46
CA ALA A 107 7.21 -9.46 5.29
C ALA A 107 8.66 -9.86 5.58
N VAL A 108 9.60 -8.98 5.27
CA VAL A 108 11.04 -9.20 5.51
C VAL A 108 11.64 -7.98 6.20
N LYS A 109 12.69 -8.16 6.99
CA LYS A 109 13.37 -7.02 7.62
C LYS A 109 14.10 -6.20 6.55
N ALA A 110 13.89 -4.89 6.53
CA ALA A 110 14.59 -3.98 5.63
C ALA A 110 16.11 -3.92 5.93
N SER A 111 16.52 -4.25 7.15
CA SER A 111 17.92 -4.23 7.57
C SER A 111 18.79 -5.25 6.87
N ASP A 112 18.30 -6.49 6.73
CA ASP A 112 19.10 -7.66 6.33
C ASP A 112 18.37 -8.62 5.36
N GLY A 113 17.10 -8.37 5.04
CA GLY A 113 16.31 -9.23 4.16
C GLY A 113 15.81 -10.52 4.82
N SER A 114 16.00 -10.70 6.13
CA SER A 114 15.51 -11.89 6.83
C SER A 114 13.98 -11.95 6.83
N LEU A 115 13.45 -13.16 6.64
CA LEU A 115 12.01 -13.40 6.66
C LEU A 115 11.44 -13.10 8.05
N VAL A 116 10.45 -12.23 8.12
CA VAL A 116 9.63 -12.03 9.33
C VAL A 116 8.47 -13.01 9.29
N TRP A 117 7.67 -12.96 8.23
CA TRP A 117 6.59 -13.90 7.99
C TRP A 117 6.25 -13.98 6.49
N LYS A 118 5.53 -15.04 6.12
CA LYS A 118 4.89 -15.15 4.80
C LYS A 118 3.50 -15.75 4.95
N GLN A 119 2.54 -15.20 4.22
CA GLN A 119 1.16 -15.63 4.28
C GLN A 119 0.69 -16.11 2.91
N ASN A 120 0.20 -17.36 2.85
CA ASN A 120 -0.41 -17.90 1.63
C ASN A 120 -1.79 -17.24 1.44
N LEU A 121 -1.98 -16.54 0.33
CA LEU A 121 -3.19 -15.75 0.08
C LEU A 121 -4.43 -16.63 -0.09
N GLN A 122 -4.30 -17.77 -0.75
CA GLN A 122 -5.41 -18.72 -0.91
C GLN A 122 -5.84 -19.31 0.44
N LYS A 123 -4.90 -19.77 1.26
CA LYS A 123 -5.19 -20.27 2.62
C LYS A 123 -5.77 -19.19 3.53
N LEU A 124 -5.28 -17.95 3.40
CA LEU A 124 -5.73 -16.82 4.21
C LEU A 124 -7.18 -16.45 3.91
N THR A 125 -7.55 -16.45 2.62
CA THR A 125 -8.81 -15.86 2.14
C THR A 125 -9.87 -16.90 1.79
N GLY A 126 -9.48 -18.14 1.53
CA GLY A 126 -10.35 -19.17 0.97
C GLY A 126 -10.70 -18.96 -0.51
N LEU A 127 -10.12 -17.94 -1.17
CA LEU A 127 -10.36 -17.67 -2.59
C LEU A 127 -9.61 -18.66 -3.47
N ASN A 128 -10.21 -18.99 -4.61
CA ASN A 128 -9.60 -19.82 -5.65
C ASN A 128 -9.11 -18.95 -6.82
N ALA A 129 -8.13 -19.47 -7.56
CA ALA A 129 -7.73 -18.86 -8.82
C ALA A 129 -8.89 -18.83 -9.81
N THR A 130 -8.99 -17.75 -10.58
CA THR A 130 -10.06 -17.56 -11.57
C THR A 130 -9.81 -18.29 -12.89
N GLY A 131 -8.59 -18.77 -13.12
CA GLY A 131 -8.21 -19.50 -14.35
C GLY A 131 -7.89 -18.60 -15.55
N PHE A 132 -7.96 -17.28 -15.41
CA PHE A 132 -7.67 -16.32 -16.49
C PHE A 132 -6.17 -16.04 -16.69
N VAL A 133 -5.31 -16.59 -15.84
CA VAL A 133 -3.86 -16.39 -15.88
C VAL A 133 -3.17 -17.70 -16.16
N ASN A 134 -2.48 -17.78 -17.30
CA ASN A 134 -1.71 -18.96 -17.70
C ASN A 134 -0.68 -19.33 -16.64
N ASN A 135 -0.61 -20.62 -16.28
CA ASN A 135 0.33 -21.18 -15.30
C ASN A 135 0.23 -20.59 -13.87
N VAL A 136 -0.94 -20.04 -13.51
CA VAL A 136 -1.26 -19.59 -12.15
C VAL A 136 -2.60 -20.21 -11.74
N ASN A 137 -2.52 -21.22 -10.86
CA ASN A 137 -3.69 -21.94 -10.32
C ASN A 137 -3.90 -21.69 -8.82
N TRP A 138 -3.36 -20.59 -8.30
CA TRP A 138 -3.53 -20.13 -6.92
C TRP A 138 -3.91 -18.65 -6.87
N THR A 139 -4.44 -18.21 -5.72
CA THR A 139 -4.74 -16.80 -5.46
C THR A 139 -3.46 -15.98 -5.37
N VAL A 140 -3.43 -14.86 -6.09
CA VAL A 140 -2.25 -14.00 -6.19
C VAL A 140 -2.63 -12.53 -6.06
N SER A 141 -1.72 -11.73 -5.51
CA SER A 141 -1.79 -10.27 -5.56
C SER A 141 -0.61 -9.75 -6.35
N ARG A 142 -0.83 -8.67 -7.08
CA ARG A 142 0.22 -7.92 -7.77
C ARG A 142 0.21 -6.43 -7.43
N ALA A 143 -0.70 -6.02 -6.55
CA ALA A 143 -0.85 -4.64 -6.09
C ALA A 143 0.21 -4.33 -5.02
N THR A 144 0.74 -3.11 -5.03
CA THR A 144 1.57 -2.64 -3.91
C THR A 144 0.72 -2.54 -2.65
N PRO A 145 1.15 -3.17 -1.54
CA PRO A 145 0.42 -3.04 -0.29
C PRO A 145 0.33 -1.59 0.18
N THR A 146 -0.83 -1.23 0.72
CA THR A 146 -1.05 0.05 1.40
C THR A 146 -1.06 -0.17 2.90
N ILE A 147 -0.30 0.64 3.63
CA ILE A 147 -0.18 0.57 5.07
C ILE A 147 -1.07 1.63 5.71
N ALA A 148 -1.99 1.19 6.56
CA ALA A 148 -2.91 2.05 7.29
C ALA A 148 -2.95 1.64 8.76
N GLY A 149 -2.15 2.32 9.60
CA GLY A 149 -1.96 1.93 10.99
C GLY A 149 -1.31 0.55 11.12
N ASP A 150 -1.97 -0.39 11.78
CA ASP A 150 -1.51 -1.77 11.96
C ASP A 150 -1.97 -2.74 10.84
N MET A 151 -2.65 -2.22 9.81
CA MET A 151 -3.19 -3.00 8.70
C MET A 151 -2.34 -2.85 7.44
N LEU A 152 -2.25 -3.96 6.71
CA LEU A 152 -1.69 -4.08 5.38
C LEU A 152 -2.83 -4.44 4.43
N ILE A 153 -3.09 -3.58 3.46
CA ILE A 153 -4.25 -3.70 2.57
C ILE A 153 -3.75 -3.97 1.15
N ILE A 154 -4.32 -5.00 0.51
CA ILE A 154 -3.92 -5.45 -0.82
C ILE A 154 -5.13 -5.90 -1.64
N GLY A 155 -5.13 -5.56 -2.93
CA GLY A 155 -6.02 -6.11 -3.94
C GLY A 155 -5.57 -7.49 -4.43
N ILE A 156 -6.54 -8.34 -4.73
CA ILE A 156 -6.37 -9.68 -5.30
C ILE A 156 -6.51 -9.60 -6.82
N TYR A 157 -5.59 -10.25 -7.53
CA TYR A 157 -5.60 -10.33 -8.98
C TYR A 157 -6.48 -11.49 -9.47
N GLY A 158 -7.77 -11.39 -9.15
CA GLY A 158 -8.78 -12.40 -9.48
C GLY A 158 -9.02 -13.37 -8.31
N PRO A 159 -10.24 -13.39 -7.74
CA PRO A 159 -11.39 -12.52 -8.03
C PRO A 159 -11.17 -11.05 -7.61
N ALA A 160 -12.07 -10.15 -8.01
CA ALA A 160 -12.04 -8.71 -7.68
C ALA A 160 -12.30 -8.45 -6.18
N VAL A 161 -11.31 -8.77 -5.35
CA VAL A 161 -11.39 -8.71 -3.89
C VAL A 161 -10.26 -7.84 -3.35
N VAL A 162 -10.56 -7.08 -2.29
CA VAL A 162 -9.56 -6.40 -1.45
C VAL A 162 -9.58 -7.02 -0.08
N ILE A 163 -8.40 -7.21 0.51
CA ILE A 163 -8.27 -7.72 1.86
C ILE A 163 -7.42 -6.80 2.72
N ALA A 164 -7.69 -6.81 4.02
CA ALA A 164 -6.80 -6.27 5.04
C ALA A 164 -6.24 -7.38 5.93
N VAL A 165 -4.93 -7.31 6.15
CA VAL A 165 -4.19 -8.23 7.01
C VAL A 165 -3.55 -7.45 8.14
N LYS A 166 -3.67 -7.94 9.36
CA LYS A 166 -3.01 -7.32 10.51
C LYS A 166 -1.52 -7.67 10.50
N GLN A 167 -0.65 -6.66 10.47
CA GLN A 167 0.80 -6.83 10.29
C GLN A 167 1.44 -7.71 11.37
N ALA A 168 0.98 -7.58 12.61
CA ALA A 168 1.56 -8.26 13.78
C ALA A 168 1.05 -9.69 14.01
N THR A 169 -0.18 -9.99 13.57
CA THR A 169 -0.80 -11.29 13.84
C THR A 169 -0.99 -12.14 12.59
N GLU A 170 -0.71 -11.58 11.40
CA GLU A 170 -0.82 -12.26 10.10
C GLU A 170 -2.26 -12.74 9.79
N ARG A 171 -3.25 -12.16 10.48
CA ARG A 171 -4.65 -12.54 10.37
C ARG A 171 -5.38 -11.63 9.41
N LEU A 172 -6.28 -12.23 8.63
CA LEU A 172 -7.27 -11.52 7.86
C LEU A 172 -8.18 -10.74 8.82
N VAL A 173 -8.31 -9.44 8.60
CA VAL A 173 -9.21 -8.55 9.35
C VAL A 173 -10.55 -8.47 8.65
N TRP A 174 -10.51 -8.19 7.34
CA TRP A 174 -11.70 -8.14 6.48
C TRP A 174 -11.33 -8.51 5.05
N SER A 175 -12.35 -8.89 4.28
CA SER A 175 -12.29 -9.24 2.86
C SER A 175 -13.54 -8.72 2.17
N THR A 176 -13.38 -7.92 1.13
CA THR A 176 -14.48 -7.25 0.44
C THR A 176 -14.41 -7.55 -1.05
N GLN A 177 -15.47 -8.15 -1.59
CA GLN A 177 -15.65 -8.35 -3.02
C GLN A 177 -16.20 -7.07 -3.66
N LEU A 178 -15.48 -6.54 -4.65
CA LEU A 178 -15.84 -5.30 -5.36
C LEU A 178 -16.75 -5.56 -6.57
N ASP A 179 -16.65 -6.75 -7.16
CA ASP A 179 -17.38 -7.13 -8.36
C ASP A 179 -17.56 -8.66 -8.42
N SER A 180 -18.70 -9.11 -8.94
CA SER A 180 -19.05 -10.53 -9.06
C SER A 180 -18.64 -11.15 -10.41
N ASN A 181 -18.17 -10.35 -11.37
CA ASN A 181 -17.71 -10.85 -12.66
C ASN A 181 -16.54 -11.85 -12.46
N PRO A 182 -16.62 -13.06 -13.04
CA PRO A 182 -15.57 -14.08 -12.88
C PRO A 182 -14.19 -13.64 -13.38
N ALA A 183 -14.15 -12.75 -14.39
CA ALA A 183 -12.93 -12.18 -14.92
C ALA A 183 -12.47 -10.92 -14.14
N GLY A 184 -13.23 -10.49 -13.12
CA GLY A 184 -12.93 -9.30 -12.32
C GLY A 184 -11.62 -9.44 -11.54
N VAL A 185 -10.80 -8.39 -11.56
CA VAL A 185 -9.48 -8.32 -10.91
C VAL A 185 -9.21 -6.95 -10.30
N VAL A 186 -8.38 -6.92 -9.26
CA VAL A 186 -7.77 -5.70 -8.75
C VAL A 186 -6.32 -5.64 -9.21
N THR A 187 -6.00 -4.64 -10.03
CA THR A 187 -4.63 -4.38 -10.52
C THR A 187 -4.01 -3.12 -9.99
N MET A 188 -4.85 -2.16 -9.59
CA MET A 188 -4.39 -0.86 -9.14
C MET A 188 -3.74 -1.01 -7.77
N SER A 189 -2.61 -0.31 -7.58
CA SER A 189 -2.09 -0.13 -6.23
C SER A 189 -2.83 1.03 -5.57
N GLU A 190 -3.33 0.79 -4.38
CA GLU A 190 -4.44 1.54 -3.83
C GLU A 190 -3.98 2.75 -3.03
N THR A 191 -4.95 3.59 -2.64
CA THR A 191 -4.69 4.81 -1.86
C THR A 191 -5.55 4.83 -0.61
N PHE A 192 -4.93 5.02 0.54
CA PHE A 192 -5.61 5.29 1.80
C PHE A 192 -5.60 6.79 2.07
N HIS A 193 -6.78 7.37 2.34
CA HIS A 193 -6.91 8.78 2.74
C HIS A 193 -8.13 8.98 3.65
N MET A 194 -7.95 9.73 4.75
CA MET A 194 -9.03 10.11 5.69
C MET A 194 -9.94 8.94 6.10
N GLY A 195 -9.36 7.83 6.57
CA GLY A 195 -10.14 6.68 7.03
C GLY A 195 -10.75 5.84 5.91
N SER A 196 -10.44 6.15 4.65
CA SER A 196 -11.05 5.50 3.49
C SER A 196 -10.00 4.92 2.55
N PHE A 197 -10.37 3.84 1.88
CA PHE A 197 -9.55 3.14 0.90
C PHE A 197 -10.16 3.26 -0.48
N TYR A 198 -9.38 3.69 -1.47
CA TYR A 198 -9.85 3.94 -2.84
C TYR A 198 -9.22 2.94 -3.80
N VAL A 199 -10.06 2.21 -4.52
CA VAL A 199 -9.62 1.08 -5.35
C VAL A 199 -10.43 0.99 -6.64
N GLY A 200 -9.74 0.80 -7.76
CA GLY A 200 -10.35 0.54 -9.06
C GLY A 200 -10.48 -0.96 -9.32
N THR A 201 -11.57 -1.36 -9.98
CA THR A 201 -11.79 -2.73 -10.44
C THR A 201 -11.61 -2.78 -11.96
N SER A 202 -11.03 -3.87 -12.46
CA SER A 202 -10.86 -4.17 -13.88
C SER A 202 -11.31 -5.60 -14.16
N SER A 203 -11.29 -6.04 -15.42
CA SER A 203 -11.48 -7.44 -15.77
C SER A 203 -10.35 -7.97 -16.64
N LEU A 204 -10.39 -9.28 -16.90
CA LEU A 204 -9.58 -10.02 -17.87
C LEU A 204 -10.44 -10.53 -19.05
N GLU A 205 -11.61 -9.92 -19.29
CA GLU A 205 -12.49 -10.34 -20.38
C GLU A 205 -11.85 -10.15 -21.76
N GLU A 206 -10.84 -9.29 -21.89
CA GLU A 206 -10.04 -9.13 -23.12
C GLU A 206 -9.30 -10.41 -23.54
N GLY A 207 -9.14 -11.37 -22.63
CA GLY A 207 -8.59 -12.70 -22.91
C GLY A 207 -9.63 -13.73 -23.40
N LEU A 208 -10.92 -13.38 -23.40
CA LEU A 208 -12.01 -14.26 -23.84
C LEU A 208 -12.32 -14.09 -25.33
N SER A 209 -13.07 -15.04 -25.90
CA SER A 209 -13.57 -14.90 -27.26
C SER A 209 -14.62 -13.78 -27.36
N ILE A 210 -14.87 -13.28 -28.56
CA ILE A 210 -15.87 -12.21 -28.78
C ILE A 210 -17.30 -12.68 -28.47
N GLU A 211 -17.55 -14.00 -28.48
CA GLU A 211 -18.80 -14.63 -28.07
C GLU A 211 -18.89 -14.89 -26.57
N GLN A 212 -17.89 -14.49 -25.79
CA GLN A 212 -17.86 -14.58 -24.32
C GLN A 212 -17.77 -13.18 -23.70
N CYS A 213 -16.95 -12.32 -24.32
CA CYS A 213 -16.77 -10.89 -24.00
C CYS A 213 -17.85 -10.01 -24.67
N CYS A 214 -18.08 -8.77 -24.27
CA CYS A 214 -17.61 -8.10 -23.07
C CYS A 214 -18.83 -7.52 -22.36
N ILE A 215 -18.96 -7.79 -21.06
CA ILE A 215 -20.07 -7.29 -20.23
C ILE A 215 -19.57 -6.54 -19.00
N PHE A 216 -18.27 -6.60 -18.69
CA PHE A 216 -17.69 -5.93 -17.54
C PHE A 216 -17.67 -4.41 -17.67
N ARG A 217 -18.06 -3.74 -16.58
CA ARG A 217 -18.01 -2.29 -16.41
C ARG A 217 -16.98 -1.91 -15.36
N GLY A 218 -15.98 -1.13 -15.76
CA GLY A 218 -15.00 -0.56 -14.85
C GLY A 218 -15.65 0.26 -13.74
N SER A 219 -15.09 0.17 -12.54
CA SER A 219 -15.57 0.96 -11.40
C SER A 219 -14.43 1.46 -10.51
N LEU A 220 -14.72 2.54 -9.79
CA LEU A 220 -13.93 3.03 -8.66
C LEU A 220 -14.78 2.87 -7.40
N SER A 221 -14.18 2.34 -6.35
CA SER A 221 -14.84 2.05 -5.08
C SER A 221 -14.13 2.76 -3.94
N LYS A 222 -14.92 3.21 -2.96
CA LYS A 222 -14.43 3.71 -1.67
C LYS A 222 -14.88 2.75 -0.57
N LEU A 223 -13.93 2.26 0.22
CA LEU A 223 -14.17 1.37 1.33
C LEU A 223 -13.81 2.07 2.65
N ASP A 224 -14.51 1.74 3.72
CA ASP A 224 -14.10 2.08 5.08
C ASP A 224 -12.84 1.27 5.45
N ILE A 225 -11.82 1.95 5.98
CA ILE A 225 -10.51 1.32 6.20
C ILE A 225 -10.55 0.25 7.29
N LYS A 226 -11.41 0.42 8.31
CA LYS A 226 -11.42 -0.44 9.50
C LYS A 226 -12.24 -1.70 9.28
N THR A 227 -13.33 -1.57 8.55
CA THR A 227 -14.34 -2.62 8.36
C THR A 227 -14.27 -3.26 6.98
N GLY A 228 -13.68 -2.59 6.00
CA GLY A 228 -13.75 -2.99 4.59
C GLY A 228 -15.11 -2.73 3.94
N ALA A 229 -16.06 -2.08 4.64
CA ALA A 229 -17.39 -1.84 4.11
C ALA A 229 -17.33 -0.94 2.86
N LEU A 230 -18.02 -1.35 1.79
CA LEU A 230 -18.15 -0.53 0.58
C LEU A 230 -19.05 0.67 0.89
N LEU A 231 -18.46 1.87 0.89
CA LEU A 231 -19.16 3.13 1.19
C LEU A 231 -19.83 3.70 -0.06
N TRP A 232 -19.16 3.62 -1.20
CA TRP A 232 -19.75 3.91 -2.51
C TRP A 232 -18.95 3.23 -3.62
N GLN A 233 -19.60 3.08 -4.76
CA GLN A 233 -19.01 2.63 -6.02
C GLN A 233 -19.54 3.52 -7.15
N THR A 234 -18.66 3.95 -8.03
CA THR A 234 -19.03 4.65 -9.27
C THR A 234 -18.51 3.88 -10.47
N PHE A 235 -19.37 3.68 -11.46
CA PHE A 235 -18.99 3.05 -12.72
C PHE A 235 -18.44 4.11 -13.67
N THR A 236 -17.48 3.71 -14.50
CA THR A 236 -16.83 4.60 -15.49
C THR A 236 -17.51 4.57 -16.85
N LEU A 237 -18.47 3.66 -17.04
CA LEU A 237 -19.27 3.53 -18.25
C LEU A 237 -20.76 3.55 -17.89
N PRO A 238 -21.66 3.94 -18.81
CA PRO A 238 -23.10 3.73 -18.68
C PRO A 238 -23.45 2.27 -18.43
N ASP A 239 -24.67 2.02 -17.95
CA ASP A 239 -25.15 0.65 -17.80
C ASP A 239 -25.33 -0.02 -19.16
N ASN A 240 -24.75 -1.22 -19.29
CA ASN A 240 -24.91 -2.06 -20.45
C ASN A 240 -25.95 -3.16 -20.21
N HIS A 241 -26.61 -3.17 -19.04
CA HIS A 241 -27.62 -4.16 -18.66
C HIS A 241 -27.13 -5.62 -18.71
N GLY A 242 -25.80 -5.83 -18.65
CA GLY A 242 -25.19 -7.14 -18.82
C GLY A 242 -25.22 -7.67 -20.25
N GLU A 243 -25.50 -6.80 -21.22
CA GLU A 243 -25.56 -7.13 -22.64
C GLU A 243 -24.23 -6.84 -23.36
N ARG A 244 -24.01 -7.57 -24.45
CA ARG A 244 -22.83 -7.41 -25.32
C ARG A 244 -23.16 -6.45 -26.45
N GLY A 245 -22.13 -5.79 -26.98
CA GLY A 245 -22.28 -4.81 -28.06
C GLY A 245 -22.57 -3.37 -27.58
N GLU A 246 -22.76 -3.21 -26.26
CA GLU A 246 -22.91 -1.94 -25.57
C GLU A 246 -21.57 -1.45 -24.98
N TYR A 247 -21.59 -0.40 -24.15
CA TYR A 247 -20.40 0.10 -23.46
C TYR A 247 -19.81 -0.95 -22.49
N ALA A 248 -18.69 -1.55 -22.89
CA ALA A 248 -17.92 -2.45 -22.06
C ALA A 248 -16.43 -2.09 -22.11
N GLY A 249 -15.69 -2.45 -21.07
CA GLY A 249 -14.26 -2.19 -21.01
C GLY A 249 -13.94 -0.75 -20.59
N ALA A 250 -13.63 -0.59 -19.32
CA ALA A 250 -12.96 0.59 -18.80
C ALA A 250 -12.10 0.16 -17.61
N ARG A 251 -10.86 0.65 -17.58
CA ARG A 251 -9.90 0.35 -16.53
C ARG A 251 -9.49 1.64 -15.83
N ASN A 252 -9.74 1.71 -14.53
CA ASN A 252 -9.10 2.70 -13.67
C ASN A 252 -7.77 2.14 -13.19
N GLY A 253 -6.74 2.27 -14.05
CA GLY A 253 -5.39 1.85 -13.76
C GLY A 253 -4.47 3.04 -13.56
N ASN A 254 -4.00 3.28 -12.34
CA ASN A 254 -2.74 3.98 -12.14
C ASN A 254 -1.61 3.00 -12.53
N PHE A 255 -1.22 2.98 -13.79
CA PHE A 255 0.01 2.31 -14.21
C PHE A 255 1.20 3.08 -13.68
N ALA A 256 1.93 2.50 -12.73
CA ALA A 256 3.29 2.90 -12.43
C ALA A 256 4.28 2.00 -13.20
N GLY A 257 4.68 2.45 -14.40
CA GLY A 257 5.73 1.89 -15.27
C GLY A 257 5.28 0.73 -16.18
N PHE A 258 5.72 0.55 -17.43
CA PHE A 258 6.54 1.29 -18.42
C PHE A 258 5.94 0.90 -19.81
N PRO A 259 5.77 1.80 -20.80
CA PRO A 259 5.48 1.38 -22.17
C PRO A 259 6.74 0.83 -22.83
N GLY A 260 6.61 -0.33 -23.48
CA GLY A 260 7.70 -1.03 -24.16
C GLY A 260 8.32 -0.20 -25.28
N ASN A 261 9.58 0.19 -25.09
CA ASN A 261 10.55 0.51 -26.14
C ASN A 261 11.96 0.56 -25.48
N PRO A 262 13.06 0.41 -26.24
CA PRO A 262 14.35 -0.12 -25.75
C PRO A 262 14.94 0.69 -24.58
N PRO A 263 15.76 0.08 -23.71
CA PRO A 263 16.04 0.58 -22.37
C PRO A 263 16.73 1.94 -22.44
N ARG A 264 15.95 3.01 -22.26
CA ARG A 264 16.52 4.30 -21.88
C ARG A 264 16.82 4.24 -20.38
N PRO A 265 17.98 4.76 -19.94
CA PRO A 265 18.40 4.71 -18.55
C PRO A 265 17.32 5.36 -17.67
N ALA A 266 16.84 4.60 -16.68
CA ALA A 266 15.86 5.07 -15.72
C ALA A 266 16.41 6.26 -14.91
N PRO A 267 15.56 7.20 -14.46
CA PRO A 267 15.99 8.32 -13.65
C PRO A 267 16.66 7.85 -12.36
N ILE A 268 17.83 8.43 -12.08
CA ILE A 268 18.62 8.20 -10.87
C ILE A 268 17.95 8.98 -9.72
N GLY A 269 17.28 8.28 -8.80
CA GLY A 269 16.69 8.83 -7.57
C GLY A 269 16.65 7.74 -6.49
N THR A 270 17.71 7.55 -5.70
CA THR A 270 17.97 8.10 -4.34
C THR A 270 17.19 7.37 -3.23
N GLY A 271 17.97 6.74 -2.32
CA GLY A 271 17.68 5.53 -1.52
C GLY A 271 16.36 5.42 -0.76
N ILE A 272 15.89 4.23 -0.40
CA ILE A 272 16.50 2.93 -0.19
C ILE A 272 16.32 2.04 -1.42
N GLY A 273 17.43 1.49 -1.95
CA GLY A 273 17.40 0.49 -3.02
C GLY A 273 16.86 1.00 -4.36
N THR A 274 17.71 1.03 -5.39
CA THR A 274 17.20 0.90 -6.75
C THR A 274 16.60 -0.50 -6.88
N TRP A 275 15.30 -0.64 -6.70
CA TRP A 275 14.63 -1.95 -6.78
C TRP A 275 14.52 -2.37 -8.24
N GLN A 276 15.18 -3.48 -8.59
CA GLN A 276 15.00 -4.13 -9.88
C GLN A 276 14.02 -5.28 -9.68
N SER A 277 12.74 -5.06 -10.01
CA SER A 277 11.72 -6.12 -10.02
C SER A 277 11.89 -6.99 -11.26
N GLY A 278 12.43 -8.20 -11.09
CA GLY A 278 12.54 -9.20 -12.15
C GLY A 278 13.04 -10.54 -11.58
N MET A 279 12.45 -11.67 -12.03
CA MET A 279 12.83 -13.04 -11.65
C MET A 279 12.64 -13.39 -10.16
N GLY A 280 11.65 -12.80 -9.50
CA GLY A 280 11.27 -13.16 -8.13
C GLY A 280 12.27 -12.80 -7.02
N ARG A 281 13.06 -11.75 -7.24
CA ARG A 281 14.07 -11.25 -6.28
C ARG A 281 13.69 -9.86 -5.75
N VAL A 282 14.03 -9.60 -4.50
CA VAL A 282 14.00 -8.28 -3.85
C VAL A 282 15.41 -7.97 -3.37
N GLN A 283 15.94 -6.80 -3.72
CA GLN A 283 17.35 -6.45 -3.50
C GLN A 283 17.50 -5.07 -2.87
N ALA A 284 18.21 -4.97 -1.75
CA ALA A 284 18.60 -3.69 -1.18
C ALA A 284 20.07 -3.38 -1.48
N PHE A 285 20.41 -2.09 -1.57
CA PHE A 285 21.78 -1.62 -1.83
C PHE A 285 22.28 -0.72 -0.68
N PHE A 286 23.60 -0.72 -0.42
CA PHE A 286 24.24 0.14 0.58
C PHE A 286 25.53 0.80 0.04
N LYS A 287 25.98 1.86 0.73
CA LYS A 287 27.25 2.55 0.47
C LYS A 287 28.38 1.88 1.22
N ASN A 288 29.46 1.52 0.53
CA ASN A 288 30.69 1.06 1.18
C ASN A 288 31.49 2.24 1.77
N PRO A 289 31.81 2.28 3.08
CA PRO A 289 32.61 3.34 3.68
C PRO A 289 34.12 3.27 3.35
N ASN A 290 34.65 2.13 2.89
CA ASN A 290 36.09 1.96 2.73
C ASN A 290 36.52 1.88 1.25
N ARG A 291 37.04 3.01 0.75
CA ARG A 291 38.10 2.99 -0.26
C ARG A 291 39.16 4.00 0.17
N VAL A 292 40.07 3.55 1.04
CA VAL A 292 41.36 4.22 1.22
C VAL A 292 41.97 4.29 -0.17
N ARG A 293 42.21 5.52 -0.67
CA ARG A 293 43.03 5.71 -1.87
C ARG A 293 44.42 5.20 -1.51
N GLY A 294 44.78 4.01 -1.98
CA GLY A 294 46.17 3.62 -2.06
C GLY A 294 46.86 4.64 -2.96
N GLY A 295 47.69 5.49 -2.34
CA GLY A 295 48.58 6.38 -3.07
C GLY A 295 49.53 5.54 -3.90
N VAL A 296 49.53 5.77 -5.21
CA VAL A 296 50.63 5.34 -6.07
C VAL A 296 51.74 6.34 -5.81
N GLY A 297 52.70 5.96 -4.96
CA GLY A 297 53.98 6.66 -4.85
C GLY A 297 54.74 6.46 -6.16
N CYS A 298 55.26 7.55 -6.71
CA CYS A 298 56.26 7.51 -7.77
C CYS A 298 57.54 6.85 -7.24
N SER A 299 58.03 5.88 -8.01
CA SER A 299 59.43 5.43 -8.04
C SER A 299 59.75 5.05 -9.47
#